data_AF-A0A3B0UQX4-F1
#
_entry.id   AF-A0A3B0UQX4-F1
#
_cell.length_a   1.000
_cell.length_b   1.000
_cell.length_c   1.000
_cell.angle_alpha   90.00
_cell.angle_beta   90.00
_cell.angle_gamma   90.00
#
_symmetry.space_group_name_H-M   'P 1'
#
loop_
_entity.id
_entity.type
_entity.pdbx_description
1 polymer ?
#
loop_
_entity_poly.entity_id
_entity_poly.type
_entity_poly.pdbx_seq_one_letter_code
_entity_poly.pdbx_strand_id
1 'polypeptide(L)'
;MLFNKIDRDIDAFYSTMLSITPNVGFDIVQSKRVKITPFVGPYTTWLITKGGDRIYYDNNKFVYESYFTNEVRFGLEFGLAVNVLIKDNFSIKIIPFNFQVTRFKGDAYDPDGSNYFLKFTSSILVTL
;
A
#
# COMPACT_ATOMS: atom_id res chain seq x y z
N MET A 1 2.29 23.01 -44.62
CA MET A 1 2.80 21.68 -44.22
C MET A 1 2.15 21.33 -42.88
N LEU A 2 1.32 20.28 -42.85
CA LEU A 2 0.71 19.76 -41.63
C LEU A 2 1.82 19.13 -40.77
N PHE A 3 2.21 19.79 -39.68
CA PHE A 3 2.85 19.08 -38.57
C PHE A 3 1.73 18.39 -37.79
N ASN A 4 1.47 17.12 -38.11
CA ASN A 4 0.69 16.25 -37.24
C ASN A 4 1.30 16.34 -35.84
N LYS A 5 0.51 16.78 -34.87
CA LYS A 5 0.82 16.64 -33.45
C LYS A 5 1.07 15.15 -33.20
N ILE A 6 2.33 14.76 -33.09
CA ILE A 6 2.71 13.45 -32.57
C ILE A 6 2.62 13.61 -31.06
N ASP A 7 1.44 13.36 -30.49
CA ASP A 7 1.28 13.09 -29.06
C ASP A 7 1.56 11.60 -28.92
N ARG A 8 2.66 11.26 -28.26
CA ARG A 8 3.02 9.85 -28.01
C ARG A 8 2.98 9.63 -26.52
N ASP A 9 1.89 9.04 -26.06
CA ASP A 9 1.76 8.58 -24.68
C ASP A 9 2.56 7.28 -24.52
N ILE A 10 3.51 7.29 -23.59
CA ILE A 10 4.29 6.12 -23.20
C ILE A 10 3.69 5.62 -21.89
N ASP A 11 2.84 4.60 -21.99
CA ASP A 11 2.21 3.94 -20.85
C ASP A 11 3.19 3.02 -20.10
N ALA A 12 4.16 3.63 -19.42
CA ALA A 12 5.02 2.92 -18.46
C ALA A 12 4.46 3.14 -17.04
N PHE A 13 3.50 2.29 -16.65
CA PHE A 13 2.90 2.34 -15.31
C PHE A 13 3.70 1.46 -14.35
N TYR A 14 4.36 2.07 -13.38
CA TYR A 14 4.88 1.35 -12.21
C TYR A 14 4.45 2.06 -10.94
N SER A 15 4.11 1.24 -9.94
CA SER A 15 3.72 1.72 -8.61
C SER A 15 4.54 0.97 -7.56
N THR A 16 5.20 1.74 -6.69
CA THR A 16 5.97 1.21 -5.56
C THR A 16 5.25 1.59 -4.28
N MET A 17 4.98 0.58 -3.44
CA MET A 17 4.29 0.75 -2.17
C MET A 17 5.22 0.35 -1.02
N LEU A 18 5.44 1.27 -0.08
CA LEU A 18 6.13 1.01 1.17
C LEU A 18 5.12 1.16 2.32
N SER A 19 4.90 0.10 3.10
CA SER A 19 4.01 0.13 4.26
C SER A 19 4.77 -0.15 5.55
N ILE A 20 4.52 0.68 6.57
CA ILE A 20 5.02 0.51 7.93
C ILE A 20 3.82 0.32 8.86
N THR A 21 3.83 -0.79 9.59
CA THR A 21 2.68 -1.21 10.40
C THR A 21 3.12 -1.74 11.77
N PRO A 22 3.53 -0.87 12.70
CA PRO A 22 3.77 -1.30 14.07
C PRO A 22 2.43 -1.73 14.65
N ASN A 23 2.38 -2.91 15.27
CA ASN A 23 1.17 -3.44 15.87
C ASN A 23 1.44 -3.83 17.33
N VAL A 24 0.40 -3.69 18.13
CA VAL A 24 0.33 -4.24 19.49
C VAL A 24 -0.76 -5.30 19.50
N GLY A 25 -0.49 -6.42 20.16
CA GLY A 25 -1.43 -7.51 20.27
C GLY A 25 -1.28 -8.21 21.61
N PHE A 26 -2.33 -8.90 22.03
CA PHE A 26 -2.34 -9.69 23.25
C PHE A 26 -2.80 -11.12 22.93
N ASP A 27 -2.15 -12.10 23.55
CA ASP A 27 -2.48 -13.51 23.31
C ASP A 27 -3.79 -13.87 24.02
N ILE A 28 -4.84 -14.17 23.26
CA ILE A 28 -6.12 -14.66 23.81
C ILE A 28 -6.12 -16.17 24.01
N VAL A 29 -5.34 -16.88 23.20
CA VAL A 29 -5.13 -18.32 23.31
C VAL A 29 -3.63 -18.55 23.22
N GLN A 30 -3.06 -19.17 24.24
CA GLN A 30 -1.65 -19.54 24.26
C GLN A 30 -1.51 -21.01 24.62
N SER A 31 -1.28 -21.83 23.61
CA SER A 31 -0.95 -23.25 23.74
C SER A 31 0.51 -23.51 23.36
N LYS A 32 1.03 -24.70 23.66
CA LYS A 32 2.40 -25.10 23.29
C LYS A 32 2.70 -24.97 21.79
N ARG A 33 1.69 -25.17 20.94
CA ARG A 33 1.84 -25.17 19.48
C ARG A 33 1.05 -24.08 18.76
N VAL A 34 0.08 -23.46 19.42
CA VAL A 34 -0.83 -22.51 18.76
C VAL A 34 -0.97 -21.28 19.63
N LYS A 35 -0.78 -20.10 19.03
CA LYS A 35 -1.08 -18.81 19.65
C LYS A 35 -2.07 -18.05 18.79
N ILE A 36 -3.08 -17.47 19.42
CA ILE A 36 -4.04 -16.59 18.75
C ILE A 36 -3.92 -15.21 19.39
N THR A 37 -3.65 -14.21 18.56
CA THR A 37 -3.27 -12.86 18.97
C THR A 37 -4.07 -11.85 18.15
N PRO A 38 -5.18 -11.30 18.67
CA PRO A 38 -5.74 -10.07 18.11
C PRO A 38 -4.70 -8.96 18.17
N PHE A 39 -4.64 -8.13 17.14
CA PHE A 39 -3.72 -7.01 17.07
C PHE A 39 -4.41 -5.75 16.55
N VAL A 40 -3.86 -4.61 16.93
CA VAL A 40 -4.24 -3.28 16.45
C VAL A 40 -3.00 -2.39 16.38
N GLY A 41 -2.96 -1.46 15.45
CA GLY A 41 -1.84 -0.53 15.33
C GLY A 41 -2.07 0.56 14.30
N PRO A 42 -1.23 1.60 14.27
CA PRO A 42 -1.25 2.55 13.17
C PRO A 42 -0.73 1.88 11.88
N TYR A 43 -1.28 2.32 10.76
CA TYR A 43 -0.89 1.89 9.42
C TYR A 43 -0.49 3.10 8.60
N THR A 44 0.74 3.11 8.11
CA THR A 44 1.24 4.17 7.24
C THR A 44 1.76 3.56 5.95
N THR A 45 1.33 4.10 4.82
CA THR A 45 1.77 3.65 3.51
C THR A 45 2.14 4.82 2.63
N TRP A 46 3.31 4.72 1.99
CA TRP A 46 3.73 5.58 0.89
C TRP A 46 3.52 4.85 -0.42
N LEU A 47 2.81 5.50 -1.34
CA LEU A 47 2.56 5.00 -2.68
C LEU A 47 3.19 5.98 -3.68
N ILE A 48 4.18 5.51 -4.43
CA ILE A 48 4.81 6.28 -5.50
C ILE A 48 4.38 5.66 -6.80
N THR A 49 3.66 6.42 -7.62
CA THR A 49 3.16 5.96 -8.91
C THR A 49 3.72 6.86 -10.01
N LYS A 50 4.30 6.25 -11.04
CA LYS A 50 4.63 6.96 -12.28
C LYS A 50 3.43 6.86 -13.23
N GLY A 51 2.76 7.98 -13.46
CA GLY A 51 1.87 8.18 -14.60
C GLY A 51 2.72 8.31 -15.86
N GLY A 52 2.22 7.81 -16.99
CA GLY A 52 2.97 7.67 -18.24
C GLY A 52 3.76 8.92 -18.66
N ASP A 53 4.73 8.71 -19.55
CA ASP A 53 5.49 9.84 -20.10
C ASP A 53 4.75 10.43 -21.29
N ARG A 54 4.68 11.76 -21.36
CA ARG A 54 4.11 12.48 -22.49
C ARG A 54 5.19 13.26 -23.20
N ILE A 55 5.27 13.07 -24.52
CA ILE A 55 6.09 13.90 -25.39
C ILE A 55 5.15 14.70 -26.29
N TYR A 56 5.23 16.03 -26.20
CA TYR A 56 4.45 16.92 -27.04
C TYR A 56 5.30 18.05 -27.64
N TYR A 57 4.81 18.65 -28.70
CA TYR A 57 5.47 19.77 -29.38
C TYR A 57 4.82 21.08 -28.94
N ASP A 58 5.60 21.96 -28.31
CA ASP A 58 5.16 23.28 -27.85
C ASP A 58 6.25 24.34 -28.11
N ASN A 59 5.85 25.55 -28.53
CA ASN A 59 6.74 26.68 -28.80
C ASN A 59 8.00 26.34 -29.63
N ASN A 60 7.81 25.60 -30.73
CA ASN A 60 8.87 25.11 -31.63
C ASN A 60 9.91 24.16 -30.99
N LYS A 61 9.59 23.52 -29.86
CA LYS A 61 10.47 22.57 -29.17
C LYS A 61 9.70 21.30 -28.79
N PHE A 62 10.41 20.18 -28.71
CA PHE A 62 9.89 18.96 -28.09
C PHE A 62 9.99 19.10 -26.57
N VAL A 63 8.87 18.94 -25.88
CA VAL A 63 8.76 18.93 -24.43
C VAL A 63 8.51 17.50 -23.97
N TYR A 64 9.28 17.05 -22.99
CA TYR A 64 9.08 15.79 -22.29
C TYR A 64 8.52 16.10 -20.91
N GLU A 65 7.36 15.54 -20.61
CA GLU A 65 6.73 15.62 -19.29
C GLU A 65 6.53 14.22 -18.72
N SER A 66 6.89 14.05 -17.45
CA SER A 66 6.73 12.79 -16.74
C SER A 66 5.91 13.04 -15.49
N TYR A 67 4.83 12.28 -15.32
CA TYR A 67 3.90 12.48 -14.23
C TYR A 67 4.24 11.53 -13.08
N PHE A 68 4.53 12.08 -11.89
CA PHE A 68 4.72 11.29 -10.68
C PHE A 68 3.69 11.71 -9.63
N THR A 69 2.97 10.74 -9.08
CA THR A 69 2.13 10.96 -7.90
C THR A 69 2.78 10.29 -6.70
N ASN A 70 2.80 11.01 -5.58
CA ASN A 70 3.28 10.52 -4.30
C ASN A 70 2.17 10.70 -3.28
N GLU A 71 1.62 9.59 -2.82
CA GLU A 71 0.52 9.58 -1.87
C GLU A 71 1.00 9.00 -0.54
N VAL A 72 0.66 9.68 0.55
CA VAL A 72 0.85 9.17 1.91
C VAL A 72 -0.51 8.89 2.54
N ARG A 73 -0.69 7.64 2.98
CA ARG A 73 -1.92 7.16 3.61
C ARG A 73 -1.62 6.86 5.07
N PHE A 74 -2.44 7.41 5.96
CA PHE A 74 -2.39 7.13 7.39
C PHE A 74 -3.69 6.47 7.82
N GLY A 75 -3.60 5.53 8.75
CA GLY A 75 -4.75 4.75 9.14
C GLY A 75 -4.52 3.91 10.38
N LEU A 76 -5.48 3.04 10.62
CA LEU A 76 -5.43 2.01 11.64
C LEU A 76 -5.54 0.65 10.97
N GLU A 77 -4.76 -0.30 11.49
CA GLU A 77 -4.86 -1.71 11.17
C GLU A 77 -5.36 -2.46 12.39
N PHE A 78 -6.24 -3.43 12.20
CA PHE A 78 -6.61 -4.39 13.22
C PHE A 78 -6.90 -5.76 12.59
N GLY A 79 -6.61 -6.81 13.32
CA GLY A 79 -6.76 -8.16 12.79
C GLY A 79 -6.54 -9.24 13.83
N LEU A 80 -6.47 -10.47 13.34
CA LEU A 80 -6.22 -11.65 14.15
C LEU A 80 -5.03 -12.39 13.56
N ALA A 81 -4.03 -12.68 14.38
CA ALA A 81 -2.91 -13.55 14.01
C ALA A 81 -3.06 -14.91 14.69
N VAL A 82 -2.79 -15.97 13.94
CA VAL A 82 -2.72 -17.36 14.41
C VAL A 82 -1.30 -17.86 14.12
N ASN A 83 -0.51 -18.03 15.16
CA ASN A 83 0.83 -18.58 15.05
C ASN A 83 0.80 -20.08 15.40
N VAL A 84 1.28 -20.91 14.49
CA VAL A 84 1.41 -22.35 14.66
C VAL A 84 2.89 -22.71 14.70
N LEU A 85 3.36 -23.15 15.87
CA LEU A 85 4.70 -23.71 16.06
C LEU A 85 4.70 -25.15 15.56
N ILE A 86 5.52 -25.42 14.55
CA ILE A 86 5.66 -26.75 13.95
C ILE A 86 6.86 -27.47 14.56
N LYS A 87 7.97 -26.75 14.75
CA LYS A 87 9.20 -27.19 15.45
C LYS A 87 9.83 -25.99 16.17
N ASP A 88 10.81 -26.23 17.03
CA ASP A 88 11.41 -25.20 17.89
C ASP A 88 11.89 -23.94 17.15
N ASN A 89 12.30 -24.07 15.88
CA ASN A 89 12.72 -22.93 15.05
C ASN A 89 11.79 -22.67 13.85
N PHE A 90 10.72 -23.46 13.68
CA PHE A 90 9.86 -23.35 12.51
C PHE A 90 8.43 -23.03 12.92
N SER A 91 7.93 -21.87 12.49
CA SER A 91 6.57 -21.44 12.78
C SER A 91 5.89 -20.86 11.55
N ILE A 92 4.58 -21.06 11.50
CA ILE A 92 3.70 -20.51 10.46
C ILE A 92 2.77 -19.50 11.14
N LYS A 93 2.84 -18.24 10.73
CA LYS A 93 1.92 -17.20 11.16
C LYS A 93 0.88 -16.96 10.08
N ILE A 94 -0.38 -17.26 10.39
CA ILE A 94 -1.53 -17.02 9.53
C ILE A 94 -2.23 -15.77 10.05
N ILE A 95 -2.58 -14.85 9.17
CA ILE A 95 -3.42 -13.69 9.48
C ILE A 95 -4.69 -13.86 8.64
N PRO A 96 -5.71 -14.58 9.15
CA PRO A 96 -6.93 -14.85 8.39
C PRO A 96 -7.75 -13.58 8.14
N PHE A 97 -7.70 -12.63 9.06
CA PHE A 97 -8.44 -11.38 8.97
C PHE A 97 -7.52 -10.21 9.32
N ASN A 98 -7.38 -9.28 8.38
CA ASN A 98 -6.69 -8.03 8.59
C ASN A 98 -7.45 -6.90 7.90
N PHE A 99 -7.85 -5.91 8.70
CA PHE A 99 -8.61 -4.75 8.26
C PHE A 99 -7.73 -3.51 8.40
N GLN A 100 -7.66 -2.74 7.33
CA GLN A 100 -6.93 -1.47 7.28
C GLN A 100 -7.94 -0.38 6.94
N VAL A 101 -8.09 0.59 7.84
CA VAL A 101 -8.91 1.79 7.62
C VAL A 101 -7.95 2.95 7.43
N THR A 102 -7.90 3.48 6.21
CA THR A 102 -6.99 4.57 5.86
C THR A 102 -7.75 5.83 5.53
N ARG A 103 -7.18 6.97 5.92
CA ARG A 103 -7.61 8.30 5.53
C ARG A 103 -6.59 8.89 4.56
N PHE A 104 -7.10 9.51 3.51
CA PHE A 104 -6.33 10.32 2.59
C PHE A 104 -6.16 11.71 3.18
N LYS A 105 -4.92 12.20 3.23
CA LYS A 105 -4.66 13.61 3.48
C LYS A 105 -4.23 14.23 2.14
N GLY A 106 -5.24 14.69 1.40
CA GLY A 106 -5.22 15.65 0.28
C GLY A 106 -4.07 15.55 -0.72
N ASP A 107 -4.40 15.17 -1.95
CA ASP A 107 -3.71 15.71 -3.12
C ASP A 107 -3.98 17.23 -3.17
N ALA A 108 -3.08 18.00 -3.82
CA ALA A 108 -3.16 19.47 -3.90
C ALA A 108 -4.46 20.03 -4.53
N TYR A 109 -5.36 19.17 -5.01
CA TYR A 109 -6.58 19.51 -5.74
C TYR A 109 -7.89 19.25 -4.98
N ASP A 110 -7.87 18.53 -3.86
CA ASP A 110 -9.06 18.30 -3.02
C ASP A 110 -8.71 18.25 -1.52
N PRO A 111 -8.63 19.43 -0.86
CA PRO A 111 -8.27 19.53 0.56
C PRO A 111 -9.39 19.12 1.52
N ASP A 112 -10.64 19.01 1.05
CA ASP A 112 -11.83 18.73 1.86
C ASP A 112 -12.38 17.30 1.69
N GLY A 113 -12.00 16.60 0.62
CA GLY A 113 -12.37 15.21 0.34
C GLY A 113 -11.71 14.19 1.28
N SER A 114 -12.21 14.05 2.50
CA SER A 114 -11.78 12.98 3.40
C SER A 114 -12.40 11.63 3.00
N ASN A 115 -11.82 10.99 1.99
CA ASN A 115 -12.20 9.62 1.62
C ASN A 115 -11.54 8.62 2.59
N TYR A 116 -12.37 7.77 3.20
CA TYR A 116 -11.93 6.64 4.00
C TYR A 116 -11.88 5.40 3.12
N PHE A 117 -10.77 4.67 3.15
CA PHE A 117 -10.60 3.44 2.40
C PHE A 117 -10.46 2.28 3.36
N LEU A 118 -11.37 1.32 3.22
CA LEU A 118 -11.34 0.05 3.92
C LEU A 118 -10.68 -0.98 3.02
N LYS A 119 -9.63 -1.62 3.52
CA LYS A 119 -8.94 -2.72 2.84
C LYS A 119 -8.97 -3.96 3.72
N PHE A 120 -9.36 -5.08 3.11
CA PHE A 120 -9.32 -6.39 3.73
C PHE A 120 -8.15 -7.19 3.13
N THR A 121 -7.38 -7.84 3.99
CA THR A 121 -6.29 -8.73 3.57
C THR A 121 -6.25 -9.99 4.42
N SER A 122 -5.71 -11.05 3.84
CA SER A 122 -5.34 -12.29 4.52
C SER A 122 -3.92 -12.65 4.09
N SER A 123 -3.10 -13.14 5.02
CA SER A 123 -1.71 -13.50 4.70
C SER A 123 -1.23 -14.74 5.45
N ILE A 124 -0.23 -15.39 4.88
CA ILE A 124 0.50 -16.50 5.48
C ILE A 124 1.98 -16.12 5.47
N LEU A 125 2.59 -16.07 6.64
CA LEU A 125 4.01 -15.87 6.86
C LEU A 125 4.62 -17.18 7.34
N VAL A 126 5.73 -17.57 6.72
CA VAL A 126 6.52 -18.72 7.12
C VAL A 126 7.82 -18.21 7.71
N THR A 127 8.12 -18.61 8.94
CA THR A 127 9.36 -18.24 9.65
C THR A 127 10.20 -19.51 9.84
N LEU A 128 11.44 -19.48 9.34
CA LEU A 128 12.43 -20.57 9.34
C LEU A 128 13.54 -20.31 10.36
#